data_AF-A0A915BAL0-F1
#
_entry.id   AF-A0A915BAL0-F1
#
_cell.length_a   1.000
_cell.length_b   1.000
_cell.length_c   1.000
_cell.angle_alpha   90.00
_cell.angle_beta   90.00
_cell.angle_gamma   90.00
#
_symmetry.space_group_name_H-M   'P 1'
#
loop_
_entity.id
_entity.type
_entity.pdbx_description
1 polymer ?
#
loop_
_entity_poly.entity_id
_entity_poly.type
_entity_poly.pdbx_seq_one_letter_code
_entity_poly.pdbx_strand_id
1 'polypeptide(L)'
;KVVLVDQLSTSANICVSHRGLTLDELCRQLGHYNLNVRKDAIIGKMDTVSYAQLRALLLLLCTSSSRVISAHFALFMAHTLRALSHLKLSVRAFATSVLTVLMNSYPELCINCGDLFDAFLTMFAGNRKPSNKQLLVDALLAFLNVFCKQPSPRHEGPLHVATFSIESARVTRINLTPRPHLFGSSLFDSSHQLQKTALDSPGGVLKAFNSICPFLVILITDENQQFIGEATEVISKLAAAVLRVRQQNLPTEFETEFEKTIETLLVLAKRGNLPKKLHDSIDSLRLTK
;
A
#
# COMPACT_ATOMS: atom_id res chain seq x y z
N LYS A 1 0.78 25.59 -7.77
CA LYS A 1 0.67 25.26 -9.21
C LYS A 1 1.82 24.31 -9.55
N VAL A 2 1.53 23.06 -9.88
CA VAL A 2 2.54 22.00 -10.05
C VAL A 2 3.17 22.12 -11.43
N VAL A 3 4.23 22.94 -11.54
CA VAL A 3 4.91 23.28 -12.80
C VAL A 3 5.49 22.05 -13.50
N LEU A 4 5.89 21.02 -12.76
CA LEU A 4 6.44 19.78 -13.34
C LEU A 4 5.38 18.94 -14.08
N VAL A 5 4.15 18.87 -13.58
CA VAL A 5 3.10 18.06 -14.21
C VAL A 5 2.67 18.68 -15.53
N ASP A 6 2.55 20.01 -15.57
CA ASP A 6 2.18 20.77 -16.78
C ASP A 6 3.27 20.71 -17.87
N GLN A 7 4.55 20.65 -17.47
CA GLN A 7 5.69 20.52 -18.39
C GLN A 7 5.83 19.11 -18.98
N LEU A 8 5.40 18.07 -18.25
CA LEU A 8 5.46 16.68 -18.69
C LEU A 8 4.22 16.26 -19.47
N SER A 9 3.06 16.88 -19.24
CA SER A 9 1.82 16.60 -19.98
C SER A 9 1.72 17.37 -21.29
N THR A 10 2.51 18.43 -21.47
CA THR A 10 2.30 19.39 -22.56
C THR A 10 3.54 19.51 -23.44
N SER A 11 3.39 19.06 -24.69
CA SER A 11 4.20 19.36 -25.88
C SER A 11 5.26 18.34 -26.32
N ALA A 12 5.23 18.07 -27.64
CA ALA A 12 6.14 17.25 -28.43
C ALA A 12 7.54 17.89 -28.62
N ASN A 13 7.99 18.70 -27.66
CA ASN A 13 9.33 19.28 -27.63
C ASN A 13 10.09 18.73 -26.42
N ILE A 14 11.39 18.48 -26.60
CA ILE A 14 12.28 17.84 -25.62
C ILE A 14 12.08 18.46 -24.23
N CYS A 15 11.42 17.71 -23.35
CA CYS A 15 11.07 18.17 -22.01
C CYS A 15 12.35 18.31 -21.18
N VAL A 16 12.84 19.54 -21.04
CA VAL A 16 14.00 19.87 -20.22
C VAL A 16 13.56 20.31 -18.83
N SER A 17 14.34 19.96 -17.81
CA SER A 17 14.17 20.48 -16.46
C SER A 17 14.28 22.02 -16.45
N HIS A 18 13.88 22.67 -15.36
CA HIS A 18 14.11 24.11 -15.14
C HIS A 18 15.59 24.56 -15.28
N ARG A 19 16.54 23.62 -15.37
CA ARG A 19 17.96 23.84 -15.61
C ARG A 19 18.40 23.54 -17.05
N GLY A 20 17.48 23.24 -17.95
CA GLY A 20 17.81 22.84 -19.32
C GLY A 20 18.31 21.39 -19.46
N LEU A 21 18.37 20.61 -18.38
CA LEU A 21 18.78 19.20 -18.45
C LEU A 21 17.67 18.35 -19.07
N THR A 22 18.03 17.52 -20.05
CA THR A 22 17.18 16.44 -20.54
C THR A 22 17.00 15.36 -19.48
N LEU A 23 16.02 14.48 -19.69
CA LEU A 23 15.77 13.34 -18.80
C LEU A 23 16.99 12.40 -18.69
N ASP A 24 17.73 12.21 -19.79
CA ASP A 24 18.94 11.36 -19.80
C ASP A 24 20.06 11.95 -18.93
N GLU A 25 20.30 13.26 -19.05
CA GLU A 25 21.29 13.96 -18.23
C GLU A 25 20.89 13.97 -16.76
N LEU A 26 19.61 14.11 -16.45
CA LEU A 26 19.10 14.04 -15.08
C LEU A 26 19.31 12.64 -14.48
N CYS A 27 18.98 11.58 -15.23
CA CYS A 27 19.24 10.20 -14.82
C CYS A 27 20.73 9.91 -14.61
N ARG A 28 21.60 10.44 -15.49
CA ARG A 28 23.06 10.31 -15.35
C ARG A 28 23.59 11.04 -14.11
N GLN A 29 23.06 12.22 -13.80
CA GLN A 29 23.46 12.96 -12.59
C GLN A 29 22.94 12.31 -11.30
N LEU A 30 21.76 11.66 -11.32
CA LEU A 30 21.25 10.86 -10.19
C LEU A 30 22.14 9.65 -9.87
N GLY A 31 22.78 9.06 -10.90
CA GLY A 31 23.73 7.95 -10.75
C GLY A 31 25.16 8.38 -10.40
N HIS A 32 25.44 9.68 -10.32
CA HIS A 32 26.80 10.18 -10.13
C HIS A 32 27.35 9.85 -8.73
N TYR A 33 28.64 9.52 -8.58
CA TYR A 33 29.22 9.14 -7.29
C TYR A 33 29.26 10.29 -6.27
N ASN A 34 29.40 11.53 -6.74
CA ASN A 34 29.40 12.72 -5.91
C ASN A 34 27.99 13.05 -5.39
N LEU A 35 27.84 13.10 -4.06
CA LEU A 35 26.58 13.42 -3.41
C LEU A 35 26.02 14.78 -3.86
N ASN A 36 26.87 15.80 -4.02
CA ASN A 36 26.43 17.14 -4.42
C ASN A 36 25.88 17.14 -5.84
N VAL A 37 26.46 16.37 -6.76
CA VAL A 37 25.95 16.22 -8.14
C VAL A 37 24.60 15.52 -8.15
N ARG A 38 24.42 14.44 -7.38
CA ARG A 38 23.11 13.78 -7.23
C ARG A 38 22.09 14.71 -6.60
N LYS A 39 22.53 15.46 -5.58
CA LYS A 39 21.71 16.44 -4.89
C LYS A 39 21.25 17.50 -5.89
N ASP A 40 22.15 18.06 -6.69
CA ASP A 40 21.87 19.10 -7.67
C ASP A 40 21.05 18.62 -8.87
N ALA A 41 21.10 17.32 -9.20
CA ALA A 41 20.20 16.68 -10.15
C ALA A 41 18.74 16.71 -9.67
N ILE A 42 18.55 16.54 -8.36
CA ILE A 42 17.24 16.59 -7.70
C ILE A 42 16.88 18.03 -7.33
N ILE A 43 17.87 18.89 -7.05
CA ILE A 43 17.72 20.22 -6.46
C ILE A 43 17.88 21.30 -7.52
N GLY A 44 16.76 21.90 -7.93
CA GLY A 44 16.76 23.34 -8.18
C GLY A 44 16.86 24.06 -6.84
N LYS A 45 17.97 24.74 -6.55
CA LYS A 45 18.31 25.56 -5.35
C LYS A 45 17.42 25.32 -4.10
N MET A 46 18.02 24.75 -3.05
CA MET A 46 17.55 24.54 -1.64
C MET A 46 16.49 25.56 -1.17
N ASP A 47 15.43 25.24 -0.42
CA ASP A 47 15.20 24.23 0.63
C ASP A 47 13.73 23.75 0.57
N THR A 48 13.39 22.58 1.13
CA THR A 48 12.05 21.90 1.08
C THR A 48 11.56 21.42 -0.29
N VAL A 49 12.07 22.01 -1.36
CA VAL A 49 11.70 21.72 -2.75
C VAL A 49 12.23 20.36 -3.25
N SER A 50 13.32 19.82 -2.68
CA SER A 50 13.94 18.55 -3.11
C SER A 50 13.07 17.31 -2.86
N TYR A 51 12.50 17.17 -1.65
CA TYR A 51 11.60 16.06 -1.34
C TYR A 51 10.28 16.19 -2.09
N ALA A 52 9.79 17.41 -2.29
CA ALA A 52 8.59 17.67 -3.08
C ALA A 52 8.82 17.35 -4.57
N GLN A 53 9.99 17.68 -5.13
CA GLN A 53 10.38 17.36 -6.51
C GLN A 53 10.61 15.86 -6.70
N LEU A 54 11.32 15.20 -5.79
CA LEU A 54 11.48 13.75 -5.82
C LEU A 54 10.13 13.05 -5.67
N ARG A 55 9.26 13.53 -4.76
CA ARG A 55 7.89 13.03 -4.63
C ARG A 55 7.09 13.25 -5.90
N ALA A 56 7.19 14.41 -6.56
CA ALA A 56 6.51 14.69 -7.82
C ALA A 56 7.00 13.79 -8.96
N LEU A 57 8.31 13.53 -9.03
CA LEU A 57 8.90 12.58 -9.97
C LEU A 57 8.45 11.15 -9.68
N LEU A 58 8.42 10.74 -8.42
CA LEU A 58 7.90 9.43 -8.03
C LEU A 58 6.40 9.30 -8.31
N LEU A 59 5.61 10.36 -8.08
CA LEU A 59 4.19 10.41 -8.43
C LEU A 59 4.00 10.24 -9.94
N LEU A 60 4.80 10.94 -10.74
CA LEU A 60 4.80 10.79 -12.20
C LEU A 60 5.19 9.37 -12.61
N LEU A 61 6.24 8.79 -12.04
CA LEU A 61 6.61 7.39 -12.29
C LEU A 61 5.46 6.44 -11.91
N CYS A 62 4.71 6.78 -10.86
CA CYS A 62 3.53 6.03 -10.43
C CYS A 62 2.28 6.25 -11.32
N THR A 63 2.34 7.13 -12.33
CA THR A 63 1.31 7.20 -13.40
C THR A 63 1.56 6.19 -14.52
N SER A 64 2.74 5.56 -14.54
CA SER A 64 3.07 4.54 -15.54
C SER A 64 2.18 3.31 -15.39
N SER A 65 1.96 2.57 -16.46
CA SER A 65 1.18 1.32 -16.35
C SER A 65 1.86 0.33 -15.40
N SER A 66 1.05 -0.45 -14.68
CA SER A 66 1.53 -1.54 -13.79
C SER A 66 2.53 -2.48 -14.47
N ARG A 67 2.40 -2.66 -15.80
CA ARG A 67 3.28 -3.50 -16.61
C ARG A 67 4.70 -2.97 -16.79
N VAL A 68 4.88 -1.64 -16.76
CA VAL A 68 6.19 -1.00 -16.94
C VAL A 68 6.92 -0.95 -15.60
N ILE A 69 6.21 -0.56 -14.53
CA ILE A 69 6.81 -0.47 -13.20
C ILE A 69 7.14 -1.85 -12.61
N SER A 70 6.44 -2.92 -13.02
CA SER A 70 6.59 -4.24 -12.41
C SER A 70 8.03 -4.76 -12.42
N ALA A 71 8.80 -4.50 -13.49
CA ALA A 71 10.19 -4.90 -13.61
C ALA A 71 11.13 -4.17 -12.62
N HIS A 72 10.72 -3.03 -12.07
CA HIS A 72 11.50 -2.21 -11.14
C HIS A 72 10.85 -2.14 -9.75
N PHE A 73 9.65 -2.69 -9.60
CA PHE A 73 8.84 -2.58 -8.40
C PHE A 73 9.51 -3.23 -7.19
N ALA A 74 10.10 -4.41 -7.35
CA ALA A 74 10.76 -5.12 -6.24
C ALA A 74 11.90 -4.28 -5.65
N LEU A 75 12.76 -3.71 -6.48
CA LEU A 75 13.86 -2.85 -6.04
C LEU A 75 13.34 -1.56 -5.41
N PHE A 76 12.35 -0.91 -6.04
CA PHE A 76 11.76 0.32 -5.52
C PHE A 76 11.07 0.10 -4.16
N MET A 77 10.33 -1.01 -4.03
CA MET A 77 9.69 -1.41 -2.78
C MET A 77 10.74 -1.72 -1.71
N ALA A 78 11.78 -2.49 -2.02
CA ALA A 78 12.86 -2.81 -1.07
C ALA A 78 13.54 -1.54 -0.51
N HIS A 79 13.84 -0.56 -1.37
CA HIS A 79 14.39 0.73 -0.92
C HIS A 79 13.40 1.51 -0.06
N THR A 80 12.12 1.49 -0.42
CA THR A 80 11.05 2.15 0.36
C THR A 80 10.91 1.51 1.74
N LEU A 81 10.85 0.18 1.82
CA LEU A 81 10.76 -0.57 3.07
C LEU A 81 11.99 -0.34 3.95
N ARG A 82 13.19 -0.33 3.38
CA ARG A 82 14.42 0.01 4.13
C ARG A 82 14.37 1.44 4.69
N ALA A 83 13.78 2.38 3.95
CA ALA A 83 13.64 3.76 4.39
C ALA A 83 12.61 3.93 5.52
N LEU A 84 11.61 3.04 5.65
CA LEU A 84 10.67 3.02 6.78
C LEU A 84 11.38 2.74 8.12
N SER A 85 12.45 1.95 8.09
CA SER A 85 13.25 1.62 9.28
C SER A 85 14.36 2.64 9.57
N HIS A 86 14.54 3.65 8.73
CA HIS A 86 15.68 4.58 8.81
C HIS A 86 15.70 5.41 10.11
N LEU A 87 16.88 5.74 10.66
CA LEU A 87 16.97 6.44 11.96
C LEU A 87 16.38 7.86 11.94
N LYS A 88 16.49 8.58 10.81
CA LYS A 88 15.94 9.94 10.65
C LYS A 88 14.43 9.91 10.38
N LEU A 89 13.66 10.61 11.22
CA LEU A 89 12.19 10.72 11.11
C LEU A 89 11.71 11.31 9.78
N SER A 90 12.44 12.30 9.23
CA SER A 90 12.09 12.90 7.93
C SER A 90 12.16 11.90 6.78
N VAL A 91 13.12 10.97 6.83
CA VAL A 91 13.25 9.89 5.85
C VAL A 91 12.10 8.89 5.99
N ARG A 92 11.70 8.55 7.23
CA ARG A 92 10.54 7.69 7.48
C ARG A 92 9.24 8.32 7.00
N ALA A 93 9.04 9.61 7.26
CA ALA A 93 7.87 10.36 6.79
C ALA A 93 7.82 10.39 5.26
N PHE A 94 8.95 10.66 4.60
CA PHE A 94 9.05 10.61 3.15
C PHE A 94 8.74 9.20 2.61
N ALA A 95 9.35 8.16 3.18
CA ALA A 95 9.13 6.77 2.79
C ALA A 95 7.67 6.34 2.98
N THR A 96 7.03 6.72 4.09
CA THR A 96 5.60 6.49 4.34
C THR A 96 4.75 7.15 3.24
N SER A 97 5.12 8.37 2.84
CA SER A 97 4.43 9.11 1.79
C SER A 97 4.58 8.46 0.41
N VAL A 98 5.74 7.87 0.10
CA VAL A 98 6.00 7.13 -1.14
C VAL A 98 5.26 5.80 -1.13
N LEU A 99 5.30 5.08 -0.01
CA LEU A 99 4.60 3.82 0.15
C LEU A 99 3.09 3.98 -0.03
N THR A 100 2.50 5.04 0.53
CA THR A 100 1.07 5.37 0.35
C THR A 100 0.73 5.51 -1.13
N VAL A 101 1.58 6.18 -1.91
CA VAL A 101 1.41 6.32 -3.37
C VAL A 101 1.49 4.96 -4.07
N LEU A 102 2.46 4.13 -3.70
CA LEU A 102 2.63 2.79 -4.28
C LEU A 102 1.42 1.90 -4.01
N MET A 103 0.90 1.91 -2.77
CA MET A 103 -0.28 1.13 -2.39
C MET A 103 -1.54 1.57 -3.13
N ASN A 104 -1.72 2.87 -3.33
CA ASN A 104 -2.87 3.40 -4.08
C ASN A 104 -2.74 3.18 -5.60
N SER A 105 -1.53 3.27 -6.16
CA SER A 105 -1.32 3.18 -7.61
C SER A 105 -1.19 1.73 -8.09
N TYR A 106 -0.62 0.85 -7.25
CA TYR A 106 -0.26 -0.52 -7.62
C TYR A 106 -0.64 -1.55 -6.53
N PRO A 107 -1.92 -1.64 -6.13
CA PRO A 107 -2.35 -2.53 -5.06
C PRO A 107 -2.03 -4.01 -5.34
N GLU A 108 -2.20 -4.44 -6.60
CA GLU A 108 -1.95 -5.82 -7.04
C GLU A 108 -0.45 -6.19 -7.00
N LEU A 109 0.47 -5.23 -7.08
CA LEU A 109 1.90 -5.48 -6.90
C LEU A 109 2.26 -5.48 -5.41
N CYS A 110 1.61 -4.62 -4.62
CA CYS A 110 1.83 -4.52 -3.18
C CYS A 110 1.39 -5.77 -2.41
N ILE A 111 0.26 -6.36 -2.78
CA ILE A 111 -0.25 -7.58 -2.12
C ILE A 111 0.69 -8.79 -2.29
N ASN A 112 1.45 -8.82 -3.39
CA ASN A 112 2.43 -9.88 -3.67
C ASN A 112 3.80 -9.63 -3.02
N CYS A 113 3.97 -8.51 -2.31
CA CYS A 113 5.20 -8.21 -1.57
C CYS A 113 5.08 -8.74 -0.14
N GLY A 114 5.66 -9.91 0.13
CA GLY A 114 5.58 -10.57 1.44
C GLY A 114 6.08 -9.72 2.60
N ASP A 115 7.15 -8.94 2.39
CA ASP A 115 7.76 -8.11 3.44
C ASP A 115 6.93 -6.85 3.79
N LEU A 116 6.06 -6.40 2.88
CA LEU A 116 5.34 -5.13 3.04
C LEU A 116 4.45 -5.15 4.28
N PHE A 117 3.72 -6.25 4.48
CA PHE A 117 2.79 -6.38 5.59
C PHE A 117 3.49 -6.19 6.93
N ASP A 118 4.56 -6.95 7.14
CA ASP A 118 5.31 -6.95 8.40
C ASP A 118 6.11 -5.67 8.61
N ALA A 119 6.73 -5.14 7.55
CA ALA A 119 7.50 -3.90 7.63
C ALA A 119 6.60 -2.70 7.96
N PHE A 120 5.41 -2.62 7.36
CA PHE A 120 4.45 -1.55 7.63
C PHE A 120 3.97 -1.62 9.08
N LEU A 121 3.50 -2.77 9.55
CA LEU A 121 3.01 -2.93 10.92
C LEU A 121 4.11 -2.68 11.96
N THR A 122 5.35 -3.09 11.69
CA THR A 122 6.50 -2.83 12.56
C THR A 122 6.79 -1.32 12.68
N MET A 123 6.78 -0.61 11.55
CA MET A 123 6.93 0.85 11.53
C MET A 123 5.77 1.54 12.26
N PHE A 124 4.55 1.03 12.06
CA PHE A 124 3.33 1.58 12.63
C PHE A 124 3.17 1.31 14.13
N ALA A 125 3.67 0.19 14.64
CA ALA A 125 3.66 -0.12 16.07
C ALA A 125 4.77 0.63 16.83
N GLY A 126 5.92 0.86 16.19
CA GLY A 126 7.11 1.43 16.84
C GLY A 126 6.95 2.87 17.34
N ASN A 127 7.77 3.27 18.30
CA ASN A 127 7.70 4.60 18.95
C ASN A 127 8.20 5.78 18.09
N ARG A 128 8.76 5.51 16.90
CA ARG A 128 9.36 6.51 15.99
C ARG A 128 8.52 6.68 14.73
N LYS A 129 7.22 6.90 14.91
CA LYS A 129 6.26 7.15 13.83
C LYS A 129 6.43 8.58 13.31
N PRO A 130 6.14 8.84 12.02
CA PRO A 130 5.99 10.22 11.53
C PRO A 130 5.01 11.03 12.39
N SER A 131 5.35 12.27 12.74
CA SER A 131 4.51 13.12 13.59
C SER A 131 3.22 13.58 12.92
N ASN A 132 3.13 13.48 11.59
CA ASN A 132 1.96 13.89 10.83
C ASN A 132 0.87 12.81 10.91
N LYS A 133 -0.20 13.09 11.68
CA LYS A 133 -1.35 12.19 11.87
C LYS A 133 -2.07 11.88 10.55
N GLN A 134 -2.31 12.89 9.69
CA GLN A 134 -2.97 12.69 8.39
C GLN A 134 -2.19 11.72 7.51
N LEU A 135 -0.86 11.89 7.42
CA LEU A 135 -0.01 11.00 6.63
C LEU A 135 -0.10 9.54 7.11
N LEU A 136 -0.18 9.34 8.43
CA LEU A 136 -0.35 8.00 9.01
C LEU A 136 -1.73 7.41 8.72
N VAL A 137 -2.78 8.23 8.78
CA VAL A 137 -4.15 7.83 8.44
C VAL A 137 -4.25 7.45 6.97
N ASP A 138 -3.75 8.28 6.06
CA ASP A 138 -3.74 8.02 4.61
C ASP A 138 -2.98 6.73 4.29
N ALA A 139 -1.81 6.55 4.91
CA ALA A 139 -1.00 5.36 4.74
C ALA A 139 -1.70 4.10 5.26
N LEU A 140 -2.39 4.19 6.40
CA LEU A 140 -3.14 3.09 7.00
C LEU A 140 -4.36 2.71 6.14
N LEU A 141 -5.10 3.69 5.63
CA LEU A 141 -6.23 3.44 4.73
C LEU A 141 -5.75 2.79 3.43
N ALA A 142 -4.67 3.29 2.84
CA ALA A 142 -4.06 2.68 1.65
C ALA A 142 -3.60 1.24 1.91
N PHE A 143 -2.98 0.99 3.08
CA PHE A 143 -2.60 -0.36 3.51
C PHE A 143 -3.81 -1.30 3.61
N LEU A 144 -4.87 -0.88 4.31
CA LEU A 144 -6.08 -1.70 4.44
C LEU A 144 -6.78 -1.90 3.09
N ASN A 145 -6.73 -0.92 2.18
CA ASN A 145 -7.27 -1.08 0.83
C ASN A 145 -6.49 -2.11 -0.01
N VAL A 146 -5.21 -2.35 0.28
CA VAL A 146 -4.43 -3.42 -0.37
C VAL A 146 -4.75 -4.78 0.25
N PHE A 147 -4.71 -4.88 1.59
CA PHE A 147 -4.76 -6.17 2.29
C PHE A 147 -6.16 -6.64 2.70
N CYS A 148 -7.17 -5.76 2.76
CA CYS A 148 -8.57 -6.14 3.01
C CYS A 148 -9.39 -6.31 1.72
N LYS A 149 -8.81 -6.02 0.55
CA LYS A 149 -9.50 -6.18 -0.74
C LYS A 149 -9.80 -7.66 -0.93
N GLN A 150 -11.07 -7.98 -1.23
CA GLN A 150 -11.40 -9.32 -1.69
C GLN A 150 -10.55 -9.60 -2.94
N PRO A 151 -10.00 -10.81 -3.11
CA PRO A 151 -9.41 -11.18 -4.38
C PRO A 151 -10.51 -10.96 -5.43
N SER A 152 -10.32 -9.97 -6.31
CA SER A 152 -11.14 -9.91 -7.52
C SER A 152 -11.10 -11.29 -8.12
N PRO A 153 -12.23 -11.86 -8.60
CA PRO A 153 -12.18 -13.15 -9.26
C PRO A 153 -11.06 -13.03 -10.28
N ARG A 154 -9.99 -13.83 -10.08
CA ARG A 154 -8.95 -13.94 -11.09
C ARG A 154 -9.77 -14.21 -12.35
N HIS A 155 -9.69 -13.34 -13.33
CA HIS A 155 -10.01 -13.76 -14.68
C HIS A 155 -8.93 -14.79 -15.01
N GLU A 156 -9.06 -15.99 -14.43
CA GLU A 156 -8.91 -17.21 -15.20
C GLU A 156 -9.82 -16.95 -16.38
N GLY A 157 -9.19 -16.51 -17.48
CA GLY A 157 -9.91 -16.36 -18.74
C GLY A 157 -10.67 -17.66 -18.97
N PRO A 158 -11.82 -17.61 -19.67
CA PRO A 158 -12.60 -18.81 -19.93
C PRO A 158 -11.66 -19.94 -20.34
N LEU A 159 -11.82 -21.13 -19.75
CA LEU A 159 -11.19 -22.35 -20.28
C LEU A 159 -11.33 -22.26 -21.80
N HIS A 160 -10.23 -22.10 -22.52
CA HIS A 160 -10.31 -21.83 -23.94
C HIS A 160 -10.80 -23.12 -24.60
N VAL A 161 -12.11 -23.23 -24.79
CA VAL A 161 -12.73 -24.35 -25.50
C VAL A 161 -12.46 -24.13 -26.97
N ALA A 162 -11.43 -24.79 -27.48
CA ALA A 162 -11.17 -24.85 -28.91
C ALA A 162 -12.23 -25.76 -29.55
N THR A 163 -12.94 -25.26 -30.54
CA THR A 163 -13.74 -26.11 -31.43
C THR A 163 -13.07 -26.17 -32.80
N PHE A 164 -12.93 -27.40 -33.30
CA PHE A 164 -12.38 -27.72 -34.61
C PHE A 164 -13.37 -28.65 -35.32
N SER A 165 -13.81 -28.27 -36.51
CA SER A 165 -14.67 -29.10 -37.36
C SER A 165 -14.19 -29.02 -38.81
N ILE A 166 -13.83 -30.18 -39.35
CA ILE A 166 -13.37 -30.35 -40.74
C ILE A 166 -14.53 -30.13 -41.72
N GLU A 167 -15.69 -30.70 -41.42
CA GLU A 167 -16.88 -30.61 -42.29
C GLU A 167 -17.40 -29.19 -42.47
N SER A 168 -17.32 -28.37 -41.42
CA SER A 168 -17.80 -26.98 -41.45
C SER A 168 -16.70 -25.95 -41.73
N ALA A 169 -15.46 -26.38 -41.97
CA ALA A 169 -14.27 -25.53 -42.14
C ALA A 169 -14.13 -24.45 -41.04
N ARG A 170 -14.54 -24.78 -39.81
CA ARG A 170 -14.55 -23.86 -38.66
C ARG A 170 -13.40 -24.18 -37.71
N VAL A 171 -12.56 -23.17 -37.49
CA VAL A 171 -11.46 -23.22 -36.53
C VAL A 171 -11.55 -22.01 -35.62
N THR A 172 -11.63 -22.26 -34.31
CA THR A 172 -11.52 -21.18 -33.32
C THR A 172 -10.04 -20.84 -33.12
N ARG A 173 -9.62 -19.62 -33.48
CA ARG A 173 -8.25 -19.15 -33.22
C ARG A 173 -8.11 -18.81 -31.74
N ILE A 174 -7.33 -19.60 -31.02
CA ILE A 174 -6.97 -19.32 -29.63
C ILE A 174 -5.67 -18.52 -29.62
N ASN A 175 -5.70 -17.36 -28.96
CA ASN A 175 -4.48 -16.62 -28.69
C ASN A 175 -3.79 -17.22 -27.45
N LEU A 176 -2.82 -18.11 -27.70
CA LEU A 176 -2.04 -18.77 -26.64
C LEU A 176 -0.96 -17.88 -26.04
N THR A 177 -0.77 -16.63 -26.50
CA THR A 177 0.24 -15.77 -25.87
C THR A 177 -0.14 -15.57 -24.40
N PRO A 178 0.68 -16.06 -23.44
CA PRO A 178 0.55 -15.59 -22.07
C PRO A 178 0.69 -14.07 -22.13
N ARG A 179 -0.03 -13.34 -21.27
CA ARG A 179 0.31 -11.91 -21.06
C ARG A 179 1.82 -11.89 -20.83
N PRO A 180 2.64 -11.07 -21.54
CA PRO A 180 4.07 -11.05 -21.29
C PRO A 180 4.32 -10.61 -19.86
N HIS A 181 4.54 -11.60 -19.00
CA HIS A 181 5.17 -11.50 -17.70
C HIS A 181 6.68 -11.51 -17.98
N LEU A 182 7.17 -10.50 -18.69
CA LEU A 182 8.60 -10.31 -18.90
C LEU A 182 9.15 -9.80 -17.56
N PHE A 183 9.72 -10.71 -16.77
CA PHE A 183 10.36 -10.52 -15.45
C PHE A 183 9.43 -10.38 -14.23
N GLY A 184 8.49 -11.31 -14.05
CA GLY A 184 7.56 -11.26 -12.91
C GLY A 184 7.52 -12.43 -11.93
N SER A 185 7.90 -13.67 -12.29
CA SER A 185 7.47 -14.79 -11.42
C SER A 185 8.25 -16.12 -11.54
N SER A 186 9.59 -16.15 -11.67
CA SER A 186 10.25 -17.48 -11.61
C SER A 186 11.71 -17.57 -11.13
N LEU A 187 12.36 -16.51 -10.65
CA LEU A 187 13.76 -16.65 -10.16
C LEU A 187 13.88 -16.77 -8.63
N PHE A 188 12.78 -16.63 -7.89
CA PHE A 188 12.73 -16.89 -6.45
C PHE A 188 11.51 -17.74 -6.05
N ASP A 189 10.93 -18.49 -7.00
CA ASP A 189 9.75 -19.30 -6.75
C ASP A 189 10.13 -20.68 -6.18
N SER A 190 10.53 -20.66 -4.92
CA SER A 190 10.47 -21.81 -4.04
C SER A 190 9.46 -21.53 -2.94
N SER A 191 8.21 -21.24 -3.32
CA SER A 191 6.99 -21.65 -2.59
C SER A 191 5.74 -21.01 -3.22
N HIS A 192 5.26 -21.58 -4.32
CA HIS A 192 3.84 -21.51 -4.67
C HIS A 192 2.99 -22.27 -3.63
N GLN A 193 2.90 -21.72 -2.42
CA GLN A 193 1.65 -21.76 -1.68
C GLN A 193 1.04 -20.37 -1.83
N LEU A 194 -0.21 -20.34 -2.30
CA LEU A 194 -1.13 -19.22 -2.13
C LEU A 194 -0.76 -18.49 -0.82
N GLN A 195 -0.10 -17.34 -0.89
CA GLN A 195 0.03 -16.49 0.28
C GLN A 195 -1.38 -16.02 0.57
N LYS A 196 -2.05 -16.76 1.47
CA LYS A 196 -3.26 -16.34 2.13
C LYS A 196 -2.98 -14.92 2.58
N THR A 197 -3.76 -13.94 2.10
CA THR A 197 -3.45 -12.53 2.38
C THR A 197 -3.27 -12.41 3.89
N ALA A 198 -2.29 -11.65 4.35
CA ALA A 198 -1.92 -11.69 5.77
C ALA A 198 -3.13 -11.41 6.70
N LEU A 199 -4.10 -10.59 6.25
CA LEU A 199 -5.36 -10.31 6.95
C LEU A 199 -6.49 -11.35 6.76
N ASP A 200 -6.30 -12.37 5.94
CA ASP A 200 -7.16 -13.56 5.88
C ASP A 200 -6.67 -14.69 6.79
N SER A 201 -5.56 -14.47 7.51
CA SER A 201 -5.04 -15.38 8.53
C SER A 201 -5.37 -14.86 9.95
N PRO A 202 -5.72 -15.76 10.91
CA PRO A 202 -5.95 -15.34 12.29
C PRO A 202 -4.74 -14.62 12.90
N GLY A 203 -3.53 -15.12 12.66
CA GLY A 203 -2.30 -14.51 13.18
C GLY A 203 -2.04 -13.11 12.63
N GLY A 204 -2.26 -12.88 11.33
CA GLY A 204 -2.06 -11.57 10.74
C GLY A 204 -3.13 -10.55 11.14
N VAL A 205 -4.38 -10.97 11.37
CA VAL A 205 -5.41 -10.11 11.97
C VAL A 205 -4.99 -9.67 13.38
N LEU A 206 -4.59 -10.59 14.26
CA LEU A 206 -4.12 -10.24 15.60
C LEU A 206 -2.92 -9.27 15.56
N LYS A 207 -1.95 -9.54 14.69
CA LYS A 207 -0.77 -8.67 14.52
C LYS A 207 -1.16 -7.26 14.07
N ALA A 208 -2.11 -7.15 13.14
CA ALA A 208 -2.62 -5.86 12.67
C ALA A 208 -3.35 -5.11 13.79
N PHE A 209 -4.25 -5.76 14.52
CA PHE A 209 -4.97 -5.15 15.64
C PHE A 209 -4.01 -4.69 16.74
N ASN A 210 -3.04 -5.52 17.15
CA ASN A 210 -2.03 -5.14 18.15
C ASN A 210 -1.22 -3.90 17.73
N SER A 211 -0.97 -3.73 16.44
CA SER A 211 -0.22 -2.60 15.91
C SER A 211 -1.09 -1.33 15.74
N ILE A 212 -2.35 -1.50 15.34
CA ILE A 212 -3.25 -0.41 14.92
C ILE A 212 -4.10 0.12 16.07
N CYS A 213 -4.58 -0.74 16.99
CA CYS A 213 -5.46 -0.36 18.10
C CYS A 213 -4.93 0.81 18.95
N PRO A 214 -3.64 0.85 19.35
CA PRO A 214 -3.10 1.98 20.11
C PRO A 214 -3.22 3.31 19.37
N PHE A 215 -3.08 3.29 18.05
CA PHE A 215 -3.25 4.51 17.24
C PHE A 215 -4.71 4.90 17.07
N LEU A 216 -5.62 3.93 16.90
CA LEU A 216 -7.06 4.19 16.84
C LEU A 216 -7.56 4.85 18.13
N VAL A 217 -7.09 4.39 19.29
CA VAL A 217 -7.39 5.03 20.58
C VAL A 217 -7.01 6.50 20.55
N ILE A 218 -5.78 6.83 20.10
CA ILE A 218 -5.30 8.22 19.99
C ILE A 218 -6.19 9.06 19.06
N LEU A 219 -6.65 8.51 17.93
CA LEU A 219 -7.51 9.23 16.98
C LEU A 219 -8.91 9.48 17.57
N ILE A 220 -9.47 8.50 18.29
CA ILE A 220 -10.82 8.59 18.86
C ILE A 220 -10.86 9.54 20.05
N THR A 221 -9.79 9.59 20.85
CA THR A 221 -9.67 10.49 22.00
C THR A 221 -9.17 11.89 21.63
N ASP A 222 -8.99 12.18 20.34
CA ASP A 222 -8.52 13.51 19.89
C ASP A 222 -9.60 14.57 20.17
N GLU A 223 -9.21 15.64 20.88
CA GLU A 223 -10.13 16.70 21.33
C GLU A 223 -10.86 17.38 20.16
N ASN A 224 -10.22 17.48 19.00
CA ASN A 224 -10.79 18.13 17.82
C ASN A 224 -11.74 17.22 17.04
N GLN A 225 -11.81 15.93 17.39
CA GLN A 225 -12.63 14.92 16.71
C GLN A 225 -12.42 14.85 15.18
N GLN A 226 -11.28 15.37 14.70
CA GLN A 226 -11.03 15.58 13.28
C GLN A 226 -10.99 14.26 12.49
N PHE A 227 -10.54 13.18 13.13
CA PHE A 227 -10.27 11.89 12.48
C PHE A 227 -11.33 10.82 12.78
N ILE A 228 -12.50 11.18 13.32
CA ILE A 228 -13.52 10.20 13.69
C ILE A 228 -14.05 9.45 12.45
N GLY A 229 -14.19 10.14 11.31
CA GLY A 229 -14.65 9.53 10.06
C GLY A 229 -13.71 8.43 9.58
N GLU A 230 -12.42 8.73 9.56
CA GLU A 230 -11.36 7.83 9.13
C GLU A 230 -11.15 6.70 10.13
N ALA A 231 -11.21 6.98 11.44
CA ALA A 231 -11.17 5.95 12.47
C ALA A 231 -12.34 4.95 12.32
N THR A 232 -13.54 5.46 12.01
CA THR A 232 -14.71 4.62 11.72
C THR A 232 -14.44 3.73 10.50
N GLU A 233 -13.92 4.28 9.40
CA GLU A 233 -13.62 3.52 8.19
C GLU A 233 -12.55 2.43 8.44
N VAL A 234 -11.48 2.76 9.17
CA VAL A 234 -10.45 1.79 9.55
C VAL A 234 -11.06 0.64 10.35
N ILE A 235 -11.88 0.94 11.36
CA ILE A 235 -12.54 -0.07 12.20
C ILE A 235 -13.48 -0.93 11.35
N SER A 236 -14.26 -0.34 10.45
CA SER A 236 -15.15 -1.11 9.56
C SER A 236 -14.37 -2.09 8.65
N LYS A 237 -13.24 -1.66 8.07
CA LYS A 237 -12.39 -2.55 7.23
C LYS A 237 -11.76 -3.68 8.04
N LEU A 238 -11.33 -3.39 9.27
CA LEU A 238 -10.77 -4.38 10.18
C LEU A 238 -11.85 -5.37 10.67
N ALA A 239 -13.04 -4.88 11.00
CA ALA A 239 -14.18 -5.72 11.38
C ALA A 239 -14.57 -6.70 10.26
N ALA A 240 -14.58 -6.23 9.01
CA ALA A 240 -14.80 -7.10 7.86
C ALA A 240 -13.72 -8.19 7.72
N ALA A 241 -12.45 -7.90 8.08
CA ALA A 241 -11.38 -8.90 8.09
C ALA A 241 -11.57 -9.94 9.22
N VAL A 242 -11.95 -9.50 10.41
CA VAL A 242 -12.27 -10.38 11.54
C VAL A 242 -13.41 -11.31 11.20
N LEU A 243 -14.49 -10.81 10.60
CA LEU A 243 -15.63 -11.62 10.16
C LEU A 243 -15.21 -12.72 9.16
N ARG A 244 -14.29 -12.41 8.23
CA ARG A 244 -13.76 -13.42 7.28
C ARG A 244 -12.95 -14.50 7.98
N VAL A 245 -12.13 -14.12 8.95
CA VAL A 245 -11.35 -15.09 9.74
C VAL A 245 -12.27 -15.95 10.61
N ARG A 246 -13.30 -15.35 11.22
CA ARG A 246 -14.31 -16.05 12.03
C ARG A 246 -15.13 -17.09 11.25
N GLN A 247 -15.22 -16.95 9.93
CA GLN A 247 -15.85 -17.93 9.05
C GLN A 247 -14.95 -19.15 8.75
N GLN A 248 -13.67 -19.09 9.10
CA GLN A 248 -12.70 -20.18 8.90
C GLN A 248 -12.56 -21.01 10.18
N ASN A 249 -11.80 -22.11 10.14
CA ASN A 249 -11.47 -22.84 11.37
C ASN A 249 -10.56 -21.98 12.26
N LEU A 250 -11.09 -21.52 13.40
CA LEU A 250 -10.35 -20.68 14.33
C LEU A 250 -9.45 -21.49 15.28
N PRO A 251 -8.26 -20.98 15.60
CA PRO A 251 -7.52 -21.40 16.78
C PRO A 251 -8.31 -21.08 18.05
N THR A 252 -8.31 -21.98 19.03
CA THR A 252 -9.01 -21.84 20.32
C THR A 252 -8.60 -20.60 21.12
N GLU A 253 -7.36 -20.11 20.95
CA GLU A 253 -6.81 -18.96 21.67
C GLU A 253 -7.04 -17.61 20.96
N PHE A 254 -7.53 -17.64 19.71
CA PHE A 254 -7.66 -16.42 18.90
C PHE A 254 -8.65 -15.42 19.51
N GLU A 255 -9.85 -15.86 19.89
CA GLU A 255 -10.88 -14.97 20.42
C GLU A 255 -10.47 -14.37 21.77
N THR A 256 -9.78 -15.15 22.61
CA THR A 256 -9.28 -14.65 23.90
C THR A 256 -8.22 -13.56 23.76
N GLU A 257 -7.29 -13.73 22.81
CA GLU A 257 -6.28 -12.71 22.53
C GLU A 257 -6.88 -11.50 21.79
N PHE A 258 -7.82 -11.75 20.88
CA PHE A 258 -8.51 -10.69 20.15
C PHE A 258 -9.29 -9.77 21.08
N GLU A 259 -10.10 -10.33 22.00
CA GLU A 259 -10.86 -9.57 23.00
C GLU A 259 -9.95 -8.69 23.88
N LYS A 260 -8.79 -9.21 24.31
CA LYS A 260 -7.79 -8.42 25.06
C LYS A 260 -7.29 -7.23 24.24
N THR A 261 -7.01 -7.43 22.95
CA THR A 261 -6.50 -6.36 22.07
C THR A 261 -7.54 -5.26 21.82
N ILE A 262 -8.83 -5.60 21.74
CA ILE A 262 -9.90 -4.63 21.50
C ILE A 262 -10.52 -4.05 22.77
N GLU A 263 -10.21 -4.61 23.95
CA GLU A 263 -10.80 -4.22 25.24
C GLU A 263 -10.76 -2.70 25.47
N THR A 264 -9.64 -2.05 25.14
CA THR A 264 -9.50 -0.60 25.34
C THR A 264 -10.46 0.19 24.43
N LEU A 265 -10.68 -0.26 23.19
CA LEU A 265 -11.66 0.36 22.28
C LEU A 265 -13.10 0.12 22.78
N LEU A 266 -13.38 -1.06 23.34
CA LEU A 266 -14.68 -1.40 23.90
C LEU A 266 -15.01 -0.57 25.16
N VAL A 267 -14.02 -0.30 26.01
CA VAL A 267 -14.18 0.58 27.17
C VAL A 267 -14.44 2.02 26.72
N LEU A 268 -13.75 2.49 25.69
CA LEU A 268 -13.98 3.82 25.12
C LEU A 268 -15.40 3.95 24.52
N ALA A 269 -15.87 2.93 23.81
CA ALA A 269 -17.23 2.91 23.28
C ALA A 269 -18.30 3.00 24.38
N LYS A 270 -18.10 2.33 25.51
CA LYS A 270 -19.02 2.36 26.67
C LYS A 270 -19.01 3.67 27.44
N ARG A 271 -17.88 4.41 27.46
CA ARG A 271 -17.69 5.61 28.27
C ARG A 271 -17.91 6.93 27.51
N GLY A 272 -17.80 6.92 26.18
CA GLY A 272 -17.73 8.14 25.37
C GLY A 272 -19.04 8.54 24.71
N ASN A 273 -19.20 9.85 24.48
CA ASN A 273 -20.24 10.43 23.62
C ASN A 273 -19.83 10.27 22.14
N LEU A 274 -19.60 9.02 21.70
CA LEU A 274 -19.13 8.71 20.35
C LEU A 274 -20.28 8.78 19.34
N PRO A 275 -20.02 9.16 18.08
CA PRO A 275 -21.03 9.07 17.03
C PRO A 275 -21.53 7.63 16.86
N LYS A 276 -22.85 7.48 16.67
CA LYS A 276 -23.51 6.17 16.54
C LYS A 276 -22.81 5.22 15.56
N LYS A 277 -22.40 5.73 14.39
CA LYS A 277 -21.69 4.94 13.37
C LYS A 277 -20.37 4.33 13.84
N LEU A 278 -19.62 5.06 14.69
CA LEU A 278 -18.37 4.55 15.26
C LEU A 278 -18.67 3.51 16.34
N HIS A 279 -19.69 3.77 17.17
CA HIS A 279 -20.17 2.81 18.17
C HIS A 279 -20.60 1.49 17.52
N ASP A 280 -21.43 1.55 16.47
CA ASP A 280 -21.90 0.39 15.70
C ASP A 280 -20.73 -0.38 15.07
N SER A 281 -19.71 0.33 14.58
CA SER A 281 -18.51 -0.28 13.99
C SER A 281 -17.66 -1.00 15.05
N ILE A 282 -17.53 -0.44 16.25
CA ILE A 282 -16.82 -1.09 17.37
C ILE A 282 -17.61 -2.29 17.88
N ASP A 283 -18.93 -2.18 18.01
CA ASP A 283 -19.79 -3.30 18.41
C ASP A 283 -19.77 -4.44 17.38
N SER A 284 -19.60 -4.13 16.09
CA SER A 284 -19.45 -5.16 15.07
C SER A 284 -18.23 -6.08 15.28
N LEU A 285 -17.21 -5.63 16.03
CA LEU A 285 -16.07 -6.45 16.41
C LEU A 285 -16.44 -7.53 17.44
N ARG A 286 -17.48 -7.28 18.26
CA ARG A 286 -17.99 -8.23 19.26
C ARG A 286 -18.92 -9.28 18.69
N LEU A 287 -19.47 -9.10 17.49
CA LEU A 287 -20.39 -10.07 16.90
C LEU A 287 -19.64 -11.37 16.59
N THR A 288 -19.56 -12.22 17.61
CA THR A 288 -19.56 -13.66 17.49
C THR A 288 -20.93 -14.07 16.96
N LYS A 289 -20.95 -15.04 16.05
CA LYS A 289 -22.19 -15.76 15.78
C LYS A 289 -22.81 -16.28 17.07
#